data_AF-A0A3B4XMB7-F1
#
_entry.id   AF-A0A3B4XMB7-F1
#
_cell.length_a   1.000
_cell.length_b   1.000
_cell.length_c   1.000
_cell.angle_alpha   90.00
_cell.angle_beta   90.00
_cell.angle_gamma   90.00
#
_symmetry.space_group_name_H-M   'P 1'
#
loop_
_entity.id
_entity.type
_entity.pdbx_description
1 polymer ?
#
loop_
_entity_poly.entity_id
_entity_poly.type
_entity_poly.pdbx_seq_one_letter_code
_entity_poly.pdbx_strand_id
1 'polypeptide(L)'
;CPTRIYSWQSLCGCCWALRPRYKRLVDNIFPEDPEDGLVKANMEKLTFFALSAPEKLDRIAAYLSERLTRELNRHRYGSVYVCIAMEALEQLLLACHCQSINLLVESFLSTLRLLLEADKPHLHILATNSFVKFANIEEDTPSYHRSYDFFVSRFSEMCHSEHEDADIQNNYYLVTSLKLNVSKCNSLNFI
;
A
#
# COMPACT_ATOMS: atom_id res chain seq x y z
N CYS A 1 18.19 7.45 -22.20
CA CYS A 1 16.89 8.12 -22.45
C CYS A 1 16.42 7.74 -23.85
N PRO A 2 15.15 7.37 -24.10
CA PRO A 2 13.93 7.90 -23.47
C PRO A 2 12.78 6.88 -23.22
N THR A 3 11.89 7.15 -22.26
CA THR A 3 10.47 6.73 -22.38
C THR A 3 9.55 7.85 -21.90
N ARG A 4 8.70 8.26 -22.83
CA ARG A 4 7.72 9.35 -22.79
C ARG A 4 6.60 9.09 -21.79
N ILE A 5 6.27 10.15 -21.06
CA ILE A 5 4.94 10.82 -21.00
C ILE A 5 3.72 9.88 -21.05
N TYR A 6 2.98 9.83 -19.95
CA TYR A 6 1.52 9.79 -20.00
C TYR A 6 0.93 10.88 -19.11
N SER A 7 0.74 12.04 -19.74
CA SER A 7 -0.19 13.08 -19.32
C SER A 7 -1.63 12.57 -19.49
N TRP A 8 -2.25 12.10 -18.41
CA TRP A 8 -3.68 11.76 -18.39
C TRP A 8 -4.52 12.96 -17.94
N GLN A 9 -4.56 14.00 -18.76
CA GLN A 9 -5.54 15.09 -18.65
C GLN A 9 -6.02 15.48 -20.05
N SER A 10 -6.59 14.53 -20.80
CA SER A 10 -7.50 14.79 -21.95
C SER A 10 -7.77 13.49 -22.70
N LEU A 11 -8.74 12.70 -22.24
CA LEU A 11 -9.43 11.79 -23.15
C LEU A 11 -10.93 11.79 -22.89
N CYS A 12 -11.63 12.24 -23.93
CA CYS A 12 -13.06 12.38 -24.15
C CYS A 12 -13.93 11.29 -23.49
N GLY A 13 -15.08 11.71 -22.93
CA GLY A 13 -16.06 10.92 -22.20
C GLY A 13 -16.77 9.78 -22.97
N CYS A 14 -16.36 9.45 -24.20
CA CYS A 14 -16.90 8.34 -24.99
C CYS A 14 -16.10 7.02 -24.86
N CYS A 15 -14.93 7.01 -24.21
CA CYS A 15 -14.00 5.87 -24.23
C CYS A 15 -14.09 4.93 -23.01
N TRP A 16 -15.04 5.13 -22.09
CA TRP A 16 -15.22 4.24 -20.94
C TRP A 16 -15.40 2.77 -21.34
N ALA A 17 -15.98 2.49 -22.51
CA ALA A 17 -16.20 1.16 -23.06
C ALA A 17 -14.95 0.44 -23.59
N LEU A 18 -13.83 1.15 -23.88
CA LEU A 18 -12.55 0.53 -24.27
C LEU A 18 -11.60 0.30 -23.10
N ARG A 19 -11.90 0.84 -21.91
CA ARG A 19 -11.02 0.70 -20.75
C ARG A 19 -10.97 -0.77 -20.32
N PRO A 20 -9.79 -1.39 -20.13
CA PRO A 20 -9.71 -2.79 -19.69
C PRO A 20 -10.54 -3.05 -18.42
N ARG A 21 -11.23 -4.20 -18.35
CA ARG A 21 -12.16 -4.53 -17.27
C ARG A 21 -11.54 -4.37 -15.87
N TYR A 22 -10.28 -4.78 -15.70
CA TYR A 22 -9.57 -4.67 -14.42
C TYR A 22 -9.41 -3.22 -13.95
N LYS A 23 -9.16 -2.26 -14.87
CA LYS A 23 -9.04 -0.84 -14.52
C LYS A 23 -10.35 -0.29 -14.00
N ARG A 24 -11.48 -0.66 -14.64
CA ARG A 24 -12.82 -0.23 -14.19
C ARG A 24 -13.15 -0.79 -12.81
N LEU A 25 -12.82 -2.06 -12.57
CA LEU A 25 -13.03 -2.68 -11.24
C LEU A 25 -12.23 -1.95 -10.17
N VAL A 26 -10.96 -1.65 -10.43
CA VAL A 26 -10.13 -0.84 -9.52
C VAL A 26 -10.72 0.55 -9.33
N ASP A 27 -11.10 1.25 -10.40
CA ASP A 27 -11.64 2.61 -10.29
C ASP A 27 -12.94 2.65 -9.47
N ASN A 28 -13.77 1.61 -9.55
CA ASN A 28 -15.03 1.51 -8.83
C ASN A 28 -14.88 1.28 -7.31
N ILE A 29 -13.69 0.89 -6.82
CA ILE A 29 -13.49 0.76 -5.36
C ILE A 29 -13.35 2.14 -4.71
N PHE A 30 -13.02 3.17 -5.49
CA PHE A 30 -12.87 4.53 -5.03
C PHE A 30 -14.22 5.26 -5.14
N PRO A 31 -14.77 5.75 -4.02
CA PRO A 31 -16.01 6.52 -4.02
C PRO A 31 -15.81 7.92 -4.64
N GLU A 32 -16.92 8.57 -4.99
CA GLU A 32 -16.93 9.97 -5.40
C GLU A 32 -16.62 10.89 -4.22
N ASP A 33 -17.18 10.59 -3.04
CA ASP A 33 -16.86 11.24 -1.77
C ASP A 33 -15.78 10.43 -1.01
N PRO A 34 -14.59 11.00 -0.74
CA PRO A 34 -13.55 10.32 0.03
C PRO A 34 -13.98 9.82 1.41
N GLU A 35 -14.96 10.46 2.05
CA GLU A 35 -15.45 10.09 3.39
C GLU A 35 -16.24 8.77 3.39
N ASP A 36 -16.76 8.35 2.23
CA ASP A 36 -17.48 7.07 2.10
C ASP A 36 -16.56 5.85 2.25
N GLY A 37 -15.24 6.05 2.17
CA GLY A 37 -14.24 5.01 2.33
C GLY A 37 -14.31 3.92 1.24
N LEU A 38 -13.66 2.78 1.51
CA LEU A 38 -13.60 1.69 0.55
C LEU A 38 -14.98 1.05 0.34
N VAL A 39 -15.46 1.05 -0.91
CA VAL A 39 -16.77 0.46 -1.25
C VAL A 39 -16.69 -1.07 -1.22
N LYS A 40 -17.09 -1.68 -0.10
CA LYS A 40 -16.99 -3.13 0.16
C LYS A 40 -17.51 -4.01 -0.98
N ALA A 41 -18.70 -3.72 -1.50
CA ALA A 41 -19.30 -4.50 -2.59
C ALA A 41 -18.49 -4.44 -3.90
N ASN A 42 -17.77 -3.35 -4.16
CA ASN A 42 -16.88 -3.23 -5.32
C ASN A 42 -15.53 -3.87 -5.05
N MET A 43 -15.06 -3.82 -3.80
CA MET A 43 -13.87 -4.54 -3.37
C MET A 43 -14.03 -6.05 -3.49
N GLU A 44 -15.15 -6.62 -3.03
CA GLU A 44 -15.46 -8.05 -3.18
C GLU A 44 -15.44 -8.49 -4.65
N LYS A 45 -15.99 -7.67 -5.56
CA LYS A 45 -15.94 -7.92 -7.01
C LYS A 45 -14.52 -7.90 -7.55
N LEU A 46 -13.68 -6.98 -7.07
CA LEU A 46 -12.27 -6.91 -7.46
C LEU A 46 -11.50 -8.13 -6.95
N THR A 47 -11.70 -8.52 -5.69
CA THR A 47 -11.10 -9.71 -5.09
C THR A 47 -11.53 -10.97 -5.81
N PHE A 48 -12.82 -11.15 -6.09
CA PHE A 48 -13.33 -12.30 -6.85
C PHE A 48 -12.72 -12.35 -8.25
N PHE A 49 -12.60 -11.21 -8.94
CA PHE A 49 -11.97 -11.14 -10.25
C PHE A 49 -10.48 -11.48 -10.20
N ALA A 50 -9.75 -11.00 -9.20
CA ALA A 50 -8.35 -11.31 -8.98
C ALA A 50 -8.12 -12.81 -8.72
N LEU A 51 -8.96 -13.44 -7.88
CA LEU A 51 -8.91 -14.88 -7.60
C LEU A 51 -9.27 -15.73 -8.83
N SER A 52 -10.23 -15.27 -9.64
CA SER A 52 -10.66 -15.98 -10.85
C SER A 52 -9.68 -15.85 -12.02
N ALA A 53 -8.75 -14.89 -11.95
CA ALA A 53 -7.81 -14.56 -13.02
C ALA A 53 -6.45 -14.11 -12.45
N PRO A 54 -5.68 -15.01 -11.83
CA PRO A 54 -4.41 -14.68 -11.17
C PRO A 54 -3.39 -14.05 -12.12
N GLU A 55 -3.43 -14.36 -13.42
CA GLU A 55 -2.58 -13.73 -14.45
C GLU A 55 -2.85 -12.22 -14.65
N LYS A 56 -3.97 -11.73 -14.11
CA LYS A 56 -4.34 -10.32 -14.14
C LYS A 56 -3.99 -9.59 -12.84
N LEU A 57 -3.61 -10.31 -11.78
CA LEU A 57 -3.26 -9.73 -10.49
C LEU A 57 -2.10 -8.73 -10.62
N ASP A 58 -1.06 -9.09 -11.39
CA ASP A 58 0.08 -8.21 -11.68
C ASP A 58 -0.36 -6.86 -12.29
N ARG A 59 -1.35 -6.89 -13.19
CA ARG A 59 -1.90 -5.69 -13.83
C ARG A 59 -2.75 -4.85 -12.88
N ILE A 60 -3.46 -5.51 -11.96
CA ILE A 60 -4.25 -4.86 -10.91
C ILE A 60 -3.29 -4.16 -9.93
N ALA A 61 -2.27 -4.87 -9.44
CA ALA A 61 -1.25 -4.36 -8.53
C ALA A 61 -0.51 -3.16 -9.14
N ALA A 62 -0.01 -3.29 -10.37
CA ALA A 62 0.70 -2.20 -11.06
C ALA A 62 -0.18 -0.95 -11.25
N TYR A 63 -1.47 -1.13 -11.57
CA TYR A 63 -2.39 -0.02 -11.75
C TYR A 63 -2.78 0.65 -10.42
N LEU A 64 -2.95 -0.12 -9.35
CA LEU A 64 -3.15 0.40 -8.00
C LEU A 64 -1.94 1.23 -7.56
N SER A 65 -0.72 0.73 -7.76
CA SER A 65 0.53 1.44 -7.46
C SER A 65 0.63 2.77 -8.22
N GLU A 66 0.39 2.76 -9.54
CA GLU A 66 0.39 3.98 -10.35
C GLU A 66 -0.65 5.00 -9.85
N ARG A 67 -1.82 4.52 -9.42
CA ARG A 67 -2.88 5.38 -8.86
C ARG A 67 -2.48 5.94 -7.49
N LEU A 68 -1.91 5.13 -6.61
CA LEU A 68 -1.39 5.55 -5.30
C LEU A 68 -0.35 6.66 -5.42
N THR A 69 0.65 6.49 -6.28
CA THR A 69 1.66 7.53 -6.51
C THR A 69 1.03 8.83 -7.03
N ARG A 70 -0.02 8.76 -7.86
CA ARG A 70 -0.74 9.96 -8.31
C ARG A 70 -1.49 10.65 -7.18
N GLU A 71 -2.20 9.88 -6.34
CA GLU A 71 -3.00 10.44 -5.25
C GLU A 71 -2.12 11.02 -4.14
N LEU A 72 -0.94 10.45 -3.87
CA LEU A 72 0.03 11.01 -2.92
C LEU A 72 0.47 12.43 -3.29
N ASN A 73 0.56 12.73 -4.59
CA ASN A 73 0.92 14.05 -5.10
C ASN A 73 -0.27 15.04 -5.11
N ARG A 74 -1.48 14.61 -4.74
CA ARG A 74 -2.67 15.48 -4.66
C ARG A 74 -2.90 15.97 -3.23
N HIS A 75 -3.19 17.26 -3.10
CA HIS A 75 -3.12 17.94 -1.81
C HIS A 75 -4.33 17.69 -0.88
N ARG A 76 -5.57 18.01 -1.30
CA ARG A 76 -6.72 18.11 -0.38
C ARG A 76 -7.37 16.77 0.01
N TYR A 77 -7.45 15.83 -0.92
CA TYR A 77 -8.14 14.53 -0.73
C TYR A 77 -7.25 13.32 -1.05
N GLY A 78 -6.01 13.59 -1.49
CA GLY A 78 -5.07 12.54 -1.90
C GLY A 78 -4.75 11.57 -0.76
N SER A 79 -4.63 12.06 0.48
CA SER A 79 -4.37 11.21 1.65
C SER A 79 -5.52 10.23 1.94
N VAL A 80 -6.77 10.64 1.77
CA VAL A 80 -7.93 9.76 2.01
C VAL A 80 -8.03 8.69 0.93
N TYR A 81 -7.82 9.04 -0.34
CA TYR A 81 -7.76 8.05 -1.42
C TYR A 81 -6.58 7.07 -1.28
N VAL A 82 -5.47 7.53 -0.71
CA VAL A 82 -4.34 6.68 -0.36
C VAL A 82 -4.72 5.67 0.72
N CYS A 83 -5.46 6.07 1.75
CA CYS A 83 -6.01 5.13 2.75
C CYS A 83 -6.88 4.06 2.09
N ILE A 84 -7.77 4.45 1.19
CA ILE A 84 -8.67 3.51 0.48
C ILE A 84 -7.87 2.53 -0.38
N ALA A 85 -6.86 3.02 -1.11
CA ALA A 85 -6.02 2.16 -1.95
C ALA A 85 -5.15 1.21 -1.11
N MET A 86 -4.64 1.67 0.03
CA MET A 86 -3.92 0.84 1.00
C MET A 86 -4.81 -0.28 1.54
N GLU A 87 -6.04 0.05 1.94
CA GLU A 87 -7.00 -0.94 2.43
C GLU A 87 -7.35 -1.97 1.34
N ALA A 88 -7.51 -1.53 0.09
CA ALA A 88 -7.71 -2.44 -1.03
C ALA A 88 -6.52 -3.37 -1.28
N LEU A 89 -5.29 -2.87 -1.17
CA LEU A 89 -4.07 -3.69 -1.28
C LEU A 89 -3.99 -4.73 -0.15
N GLU A 90 -4.26 -4.33 1.10
CA GLU A 90 -4.31 -5.24 2.25
C GLU A 90 -5.32 -6.37 2.02
N GLN A 91 -6.53 -6.05 1.54
CA GLN A 91 -7.55 -7.05 1.27
C GLN A 91 -7.17 -8.01 0.13
N LEU A 92 -6.49 -7.52 -0.92
CA LEU A 92 -5.98 -8.37 -1.99
C LEU A 92 -4.85 -9.28 -1.49
N LEU A 93 -3.94 -8.77 -0.66
CA LEU A 93 -2.85 -9.55 -0.06
C LEU A 93 -3.41 -10.69 0.80
N LEU A 94 -4.42 -10.41 1.61
CA LEU A 94 -5.06 -11.43 2.46
C LEU A 94 -5.87 -12.46 1.66
N ALA A 95 -6.39 -12.10 0.48
CA ALA A 95 -7.21 -13.01 -0.32
C ALA A 95 -6.37 -13.89 -1.25
N CYS A 96 -5.29 -13.37 -1.83
CA CYS A 96 -4.52 -14.02 -2.89
C CYS A 96 -3.23 -14.66 -2.37
N HIS A 97 -3.17 -15.99 -2.29
CA HIS A 97 -1.98 -16.75 -1.83
C HIS A 97 -1.30 -17.49 -2.99
N CYS A 98 -0.90 -16.77 -4.05
CA CYS A 98 -0.36 -17.39 -5.27
C CYS A 98 0.99 -16.77 -5.67
N GLN A 99 1.71 -17.42 -6.59
CA GLN A 99 3.05 -17.00 -7.05
C GLN A 99 3.11 -15.56 -7.62
N SER A 100 1.95 -15.00 -8.01
CA SER A 100 1.78 -13.60 -8.44
C SER A 100 1.65 -12.58 -7.29
N ILE A 101 1.68 -13.02 -6.02
CA ILE A 101 1.61 -12.11 -4.86
C ILE A 101 2.86 -11.24 -4.75
N ASN A 102 4.01 -11.67 -5.27
CA ASN A 102 5.28 -10.94 -5.15
C ASN A 102 5.18 -9.50 -5.68
N LEU A 103 4.52 -9.29 -6.83
CA LEU A 103 4.29 -7.95 -7.41
C LEU A 103 3.32 -7.10 -6.57
N LEU A 104 2.36 -7.75 -5.92
CA LEU A 104 1.41 -7.10 -5.01
C LEU A 104 2.12 -6.69 -3.71
N VAL A 105 2.99 -7.55 -3.18
CA VAL A 105 3.84 -7.25 -2.03
C VAL A 105 4.80 -6.12 -2.35
N GLU A 106 5.50 -6.17 -3.49
CA GLU A 106 6.38 -5.08 -3.93
C GLU A 106 5.62 -3.76 -4.08
N SER A 107 4.42 -3.79 -4.66
CA SER A 107 3.52 -2.65 -4.77
C SER A 107 3.11 -2.09 -3.41
N PHE A 108 2.76 -2.96 -2.47
CA PHE A 108 2.40 -2.61 -1.11
C PHE A 108 3.58 -2.00 -0.34
N LEU A 109 4.74 -2.66 -0.33
CA LEU A 109 5.96 -2.15 0.30
C LEU A 109 6.39 -0.82 -0.32
N SER A 110 6.39 -0.69 -1.65
CA SER A 110 6.69 0.58 -2.33
C SER A 110 5.78 1.71 -1.85
N THR A 111 4.47 1.43 -1.68
CA THR A 111 3.51 2.40 -1.16
C THR A 111 3.84 2.79 0.27
N LEU A 112 4.12 1.83 1.15
CA LEU A 112 4.53 2.11 2.53
C LEU A 112 5.76 3.01 2.60
N ARG A 113 6.75 2.83 1.70
CA ARG A 113 7.92 3.71 1.63
C ARG A 113 7.51 5.14 1.32
N LEU A 114 6.69 5.33 0.29
CA LEU A 114 6.20 6.66 -0.09
C LEU A 114 5.41 7.34 1.03
N LEU A 115 4.65 6.59 1.83
CA LEU A 115 3.94 7.13 3.00
C LEU A 115 4.89 7.58 4.11
N LEU A 116 5.98 6.84 4.34
CA LEU A 116 7.00 7.14 5.35
C LEU A 116 7.98 8.26 4.94
N GLU A 117 8.05 8.53 3.65
CA GLU A 117 8.78 9.67 3.08
C GLU A 117 7.91 10.95 3.03
N ALA A 118 6.59 10.81 3.16
CA ALA A 118 5.70 11.97 3.22
C ALA A 118 5.77 12.62 4.60
N ASP A 119 6.06 13.93 4.69
CA ASP A 119 6.10 14.70 5.95
C ASP A 119 4.69 14.93 6.56
N LYS A 120 3.95 13.85 6.81
CA LYS A 120 2.58 13.85 7.32
C LYS A 120 2.43 12.75 8.39
N PRO A 121 2.26 13.12 9.68
CA PRO A 121 2.29 12.14 10.78
C PRO A 121 1.17 11.08 10.68
N HIS A 122 -0.02 11.45 10.19
CA HIS A 122 -1.10 10.48 10.00
C HIS A 122 -0.77 9.41 8.94
N LEU A 123 0.02 9.75 7.91
CA LEU A 123 0.47 8.78 6.90
C LEU A 123 1.57 7.86 7.46
N HIS A 124 2.44 8.38 8.32
CA HIS A 124 3.41 7.56 9.04
C HIS A 124 2.71 6.49 9.90
N ILE A 125 1.70 6.90 10.69
CA ILE A 125 0.93 5.97 11.54
C ILE A 125 0.25 4.90 10.69
N LEU A 126 -0.40 5.29 9.59
CA LEU A 126 -1.02 4.35 8.65
C LEU A 126 0.00 3.34 8.12
N ALA A 127 1.13 3.83 7.61
CA ALA A 127 2.16 2.98 7.01
C ALA A 127 2.76 2.00 8.02
N THR A 128 3.08 2.47 9.23
CA THR A 128 3.60 1.64 10.31
C THR A 128 2.60 0.57 10.71
N ASN A 129 1.32 0.91 10.89
CA ASN A 129 0.28 -0.06 11.26
C ASN A 129 0.10 -1.13 10.18
N SER A 130 0.04 -0.72 8.91
CA SER A 130 -0.04 -1.62 7.77
C SER A 130 1.19 -2.54 7.66
N PHE A 131 2.40 -2.02 7.88
CA PHE A 131 3.64 -2.82 7.89
C PHE A 131 3.64 -3.88 8.99
N VAL A 132 3.20 -3.53 10.21
CA VAL A 132 3.12 -4.48 11.34
C VAL A 132 2.16 -5.61 11.04
N LYS A 133 0.98 -5.30 10.48
CA LYS A 133 0.03 -6.34 10.05
C LYS A 133 0.65 -7.27 9.03
N PHE A 134 1.29 -6.70 8.00
CA PHE A 134 1.95 -7.46 6.94
C PHE A 134 3.07 -8.37 7.48
N ALA A 135 3.94 -7.85 8.35
CA ALA A 135 5.04 -8.62 8.93
C ALA A 135 4.57 -9.76 9.87
N ASN A 136 3.31 -9.72 10.33
CA ASN A 136 2.71 -10.77 11.16
C ASN A 136 1.97 -11.84 10.34
N ILE A 137 1.87 -11.72 9.01
CA ILE A 137 1.28 -12.76 8.17
C ILE A 137 2.29 -13.92 8.09
N GLU A 138 1.89 -15.10 8.58
CA GLU A 138 2.70 -16.33 8.57
C GLU A 138 2.81 -16.91 7.15
N GLU A 139 3.65 -16.30 6.29
CA GLU A 139 4.18 -16.97 5.10
C GLU A 139 5.69 -17.11 5.23
N ASP A 140 6.22 -18.31 4.94
CA ASP A 140 7.64 -18.62 4.80
C ASP A 140 8.29 -17.67 3.77
N THR A 141 8.74 -16.49 4.20
CA THR A 141 9.15 -15.47 3.24
C THR A 141 10.52 -14.85 3.49
N PRO A 142 11.60 -15.62 3.23
CA PRO A 142 12.94 -15.09 3.11
C PRO A 142 13.10 -14.06 1.97
N SER A 143 12.18 -14.01 0.98
CA SER A 143 12.37 -13.26 -0.26
C SER A 143 12.30 -11.73 -0.10
N TYR A 144 11.60 -11.22 0.92
CA TYR A 144 11.38 -9.77 1.09
C TYR A 144 12.32 -9.11 2.09
N HIS A 145 13.22 -9.85 2.75
CA HIS A 145 14.12 -9.29 3.77
C HIS A 145 14.95 -8.10 3.27
N ARG A 146 15.45 -8.16 2.03
CA ARG A 146 16.18 -7.03 1.43
C ARG A 146 15.35 -5.75 1.29
N SER A 147 14.03 -5.89 1.20
CA SER A 147 13.13 -4.74 1.15
C SER A 147 12.90 -4.11 2.53
N TYR A 148 13.24 -4.81 3.63
CA TYR A 148 13.04 -4.37 5.01
C TYR A 148 14.10 -3.39 5.50
N ASP A 149 15.29 -3.37 4.90
CA ASP A 149 16.40 -2.50 5.33
C ASP A 149 15.98 -1.02 5.41
N PHE A 150 15.26 -0.54 4.39
CA PHE A 150 14.69 0.82 4.39
C PHE A 150 13.75 1.04 5.58
N PHE A 151 12.83 0.10 5.82
CA PHE A 151 11.81 0.23 6.86
C PHE A 151 12.45 0.20 8.24
N VAL A 152 13.41 -0.70 8.47
CA VAL A 152 14.15 -0.78 9.74
C VAL A 152 14.88 0.52 10.01
N SER A 153 15.60 1.07 9.02
CA SER A 153 16.29 2.36 9.16
C SER A 153 15.30 3.49 9.46
N ARG A 154 14.24 3.61 8.66
CA ARG A 154 13.26 4.70 8.79
C ARG A 154 12.48 4.63 10.10
N PHE A 155 12.08 3.44 10.55
CA PHE A 155 11.44 3.26 11.84
C PHE A 155 12.38 3.58 13.00
N SER A 156 13.67 3.25 12.89
CA SER A 156 14.67 3.61 13.90
C SER A 156 14.83 5.13 14.01
N GLU A 157 14.91 5.85 12.89
CA GLU A 157 14.97 7.32 12.86
C GLU A 157 13.76 7.95 13.55
N MET A 158 12.55 7.49 13.20
CA MET A 158 11.31 8.00 13.79
C MET A 158 11.19 7.71 15.30
N CYS A 159 11.82 6.64 15.81
CA CYS A 159 11.87 6.37 17.25
C CYS A 159 12.77 7.35 18.02
N HIS A 160 13.68 8.04 17.33
CA HIS A 160 14.62 8.99 17.93
C HIS A 160 14.25 10.46 17.67
N SER A 161 13.25 10.73 16.83
CA SER A 161 12.71 12.08 16.64
C SER A 161 11.85 12.49 17.83
N GLU A 162 12.26 13.52 18.56
CA GLU A 162 11.44 14.19 19.58
C GLU A 162 10.32 14.98 18.89
N HIS A 163 9.16 14.36 18.70
CA HIS A 163 7.96 15.07 18.27
C HIS A 163 7.25 15.65 19.50
N GLU A 164 6.90 16.94 19.49
CA GLU A 164 6.31 17.66 20.63
C GLU A 164 4.89 17.15 21.02
N ASP A 165 4.25 16.36 20.16
CA ASP A 165 2.87 15.91 20.33
C ASP A 165 2.81 14.53 21.00
N ALA A 166 2.37 14.48 22.26
CA ALA A 166 2.38 13.29 23.10
C ALA A 166 1.51 12.13 22.56
N ASP A 167 0.45 12.40 21.78
CA ASP A 167 -0.40 11.36 21.16
C ASP A 167 0.23 10.74 19.91
N ILE A 168 1.02 11.53 19.17
CA ILE A 168 1.85 11.06 18.07
C ILE A 168 3.00 10.23 18.65
N GLN A 169 3.61 10.71 19.74
CA GLN A 169 4.66 10.00 20.48
C GLN A 169 4.13 8.68 21.09
N ASN A 170 2.89 8.64 21.59
CA ASN A 170 2.24 7.42 22.11
C ASN A 170 1.87 6.40 21.03
N ASN A 171 1.45 6.84 19.85
CA ASN A 171 1.29 5.93 18.70
C ASN A 171 2.65 5.44 18.18
N TYR A 172 3.70 6.26 18.26
CA TYR A 172 5.07 5.77 18.05
C TYR A 172 5.50 4.77 19.13
N TYR A 173 4.96 4.78 20.36
CA TYR A 173 5.25 3.71 21.33
C TYR A 173 4.63 2.35 20.99
N LEU A 174 3.64 2.25 20.08
CA LEU A 174 3.25 0.95 19.47
C LEU A 174 4.37 0.40 18.56
N VAL A 175 5.32 1.22 18.09
CA VAL A 175 6.59 0.80 17.46
C VAL A 175 7.49 0.07 18.48
N THR A 176 7.22 0.14 19.78
CA THR A 176 7.88 -0.75 20.74
C THR A 176 7.46 -2.21 20.55
N SER A 177 6.25 -2.49 20.04
CA SER A 177 5.86 -3.83 19.58
C SER A 177 6.62 -4.24 18.31
N LEU A 178 7.07 -3.28 17.49
CA LEU A 178 8.03 -3.52 16.41
C LEU A 178 9.41 -3.93 16.95
N LYS A 179 9.87 -3.55 18.16
CA LYS A 179 11.13 -4.11 18.72
C LYS A 179 11.05 -5.63 18.96
N LEU A 180 9.87 -6.16 19.29
CA LEU A 180 9.65 -7.60 19.45
C LEU A 180 9.66 -8.33 18.09
N ASN A 181 9.09 -7.72 17.04
CA ASN A 181 9.07 -8.31 15.69
C ASN A 181 10.35 -8.06 14.89
N VAL A 182 11.02 -6.92 15.05
CA VAL A 182 12.37 -6.65 14.52
C VAL A 182 13.39 -7.56 15.18
N SER A 183 13.22 -7.93 16.47
CA SER A 183 14.04 -8.99 17.08
C SER A 183 13.79 -10.36 16.43
N LYS A 184 12.55 -10.69 16.02
CA LYS A 184 12.27 -11.88 15.20
C LYS A 184 12.90 -11.78 13.80
N CYS A 185 12.83 -10.63 13.14
CA CYS A 185 13.47 -10.42 11.83
C CYS A 185 15.00 -10.43 11.92
N ASN A 186 15.59 -9.90 12.99
CA ASN A 186 17.03 -9.97 13.26
C ASN A 186 17.48 -11.41 13.58
N SER A 187 16.63 -12.21 14.22
CA SER A 187 16.92 -13.62 14.48
C SER A 187 16.86 -14.50 13.23
N LEU A 188 16.13 -14.08 12.19
CA LEU A 188 16.11 -14.75 10.87
C LEU A 188 17.30 -14.34 9.97
N ASN A 189 18.00 -13.26 10.31
CA ASN A 189 19.19 -12.77 9.59
C ASN A 189 20.52 -13.09 10.31
N PHE A 190 20.51 -13.95 11.34
CA PHE A 190 21.70 -14.35 12.11
C PHE A 190 21.89 -15.88 12.25
N ILE A 191 21.46 -16.66 11.25
CA ILE A 191 21.96 -18.00 10.98
C ILE A 191 22.47 -18.05 9.54
#